data_AF-A0A382RAQ6-F1
#
_entry.id   AF-A0A382RAQ6-F1
#
_cell.length_a   1.000
_cell.length_b   1.000
_cell.length_c   1.000
_cell.angle_alpha   90.00
_cell.angle_beta   90.00
_cell.angle_gamma   90.00
#
_symmetry.space_group_name_H-M   'P 1'
#
loop_
_entity.id
_entity.type
_entity.pdbx_description
1 polymer ?
#
loop_
_entity_poly.entity_id
_entity_poly.type
_entity_poly.pdbx_seq_one_letter_code
_entity_poly.pdbx_strand_id
1 'polypeptide(L)'
;MSSTQLARDERVALCDLLDEVGPDAPTLCADWTTALLAAHLVVRERRPDVGPGLVMGGGAARHTARVTARTAERVPYGRLVERVRSGPPPWIRPVNGPMNLVEFTVHHEDVRRAVDGWAPRWGMDDLQDALWPYLRSGTRLRCRSMRDVDLSIARPGDEPVAVGKSTKSGRPVVATAEPVELTLFFF
;
A
#
# COMPACT_ATOMS: atom_id res chain seq x y z
N MET A 1 13.03 11.40 8.59
CA MET A 1 13.63 10.05 8.54
C MET A 1 13.80 9.56 7.09
N SER A 2 14.54 8.47 6.81
CA SER A 2 14.61 7.92 5.43
C SER A 2 13.39 7.05 5.09
N SER A 3 12.99 6.96 3.81
CA SER A 3 11.86 6.11 3.39
C SER A 3 12.05 4.64 3.76
N THR A 4 13.29 4.14 3.74
CA THR A 4 13.62 2.77 4.15
C THR A 4 13.38 2.55 5.64
N GLN A 5 13.74 3.53 6.47
CA GLN A 5 13.52 3.45 7.92
C GLN A 5 12.02 3.51 8.23
N LEU A 6 11.31 4.48 7.66
CA LEU A 6 9.85 4.60 7.84
C LEU A 6 9.12 3.34 7.36
N ALA A 7 9.52 2.74 6.23
CA ALA A 7 8.94 1.49 5.75
C ALA A 7 9.19 0.31 6.70
N ARG A 8 10.35 0.28 7.38
CA ARG A 8 10.65 -0.72 8.40
C ARG A 8 9.77 -0.51 9.63
N ASP A 9 9.58 0.74 10.06
CA ASP A 9 8.78 1.06 11.23
C ASP A 9 7.30 0.72 10.99
N GLU A 10 6.74 1.08 9.84
CA GLU A 10 5.38 0.67 9.43
C GLU A 10 5.25 -0.86 9.30
N ARG A 11 6.26 -1.55 8.77
CA ARG A 11 6.28 -3.03 8.71
C ARG A 11 6.18 -3.65 10.11
N VAL A 12 6.98 -3.16 11.06
CA VAL A 12 6.99 -3.70 12.43
C VAL A 12 5.64 -3.45 13.09
N ALA A 13 5.12 -2.22 13.00
CA ALA A 13 3.83 -1.87 13.58
C ALA A 13 2.66 -2.68 12.98
N LEU A 14 2.66 -2.90 11.66
CA LEU A 14 1.70 -3.79 11.01
C LEU A 14 1.83 -5.23 11.53
N CYS A 15 3.05 -5.77 11.69
CA CYS A 15 3.22 -7.12 12.20
C CYS A 15 2.73 -7.26 13.64
N ASP A 16 2.98 -6.27 14.50
CA ASP A 16 2.48 -6.25 15.87
C ASP A 16 0.94 -6.23 15.88
N LEU A 17 0.32 -5.41 15.03
CA LEU A 17 -1.13 -5.39 14.89
C LEU A 17 -1.70 -6.71 14.37
N LEU A 18 -1.04 -7.34 13.38
CA LEU A 18 -1.43 -8.66 12.87
C LEU A 18 -1.40 -9.73 13.96
N ASP A 19 -0.35 -9.74 14.79
CA ASP A 19 -0.24 -10.65 15.93
C ASP A 19 -1.37 -10.40 16.96
N GLU A 20 -1.78 -9.14 17.16
CA GLU A 20 -2.87 -8.76 18.06
C GLU A 20 -4.25 -9.21 17.57
N VAL A 21 -4.59 -8.93 16.31
CA VAL A 21 -5.95 -9.15 15.78
C VAL A 21 -6.20 -10.58 15.30
N GLY A 22 -5.14 -11.35 15.06
CA GLY A 22 -5.24 -12.75 14.62
C GLY A 22 -5.63 -12.92 13.15
N PRO A 23 -5.72 -14.18 12.64
CA PRO A 23 -5.79 -14.52 11.21
C PRO A 23 -7.12 -14.21 10.51
N ASP A 24 -8.20 -14.10 11.26
CA ASP A 24 -9.57 -13.97 10.72
C ASP A 24 -10.09 -12.53 10.77
N ALA A 25 -9.28 -11.59 11.27
CA ALA A 25 -9.66 -10.18 11.34
C ALA A 25 -9.91 -9.61 9.93
N PRO A 26 -10.90 -8.71 9.78
CA PRO A 26 -11.19 -8.07 8.51
C PRO A 26 -10.09 -7.08 8.12
N THR A 27 -10.05 -6.74 6.83
CA THR A 27 -9.25 -5.64 6.30
C THR A 27 -10.11 -4.78 5.36
N LEU A 28 -9.67 -3.57 5.03
CA LEU A 28 -10.36 -2.74 4.03
C LEU A 28 -10.13 -3.22 2.58
N CYS A 29 -9.22 -4.18 2.36
CA CYS A 29 -9.18 -4.93 1.12
C CYS A 29 -10.37 -5.91 1.09
N ALA A 30 -11.40 -5.58 0.29
CA ALA A 30 -12.63 -6.37 0.23
C ALA A 30 -12.35 -7.88 0.11
N ASP A 31 -13.07 -8.66 0.92
CA ASP A 31 -12.98 -10.12 1.06
C ASP A 31 -11.63 -10.66 1.58
N TRP A 32 -10.70 -9.82 2.04
CA TRP A 32 -9.44 -10.26 2.62
C TRP A 32 -9.50 -10.28 4.15
N THR A 33 -9.13 -11.43 4.70
CA THR A 33 -8.70 -11.53 6.10
C THR A 33 -7.24 -11.11 6.25
N THR A 34 -6.82 -10.83 7.48
CA THR A 34 -5.41 -10.58 7.82
C THR A 34 -4.50 -11.75 7.43
N ALA A 35 -4.98 -13.00 7.39
CA ALA A 35 -4.20 -14.13 6.88
C ALA A 35 -3.91 -14.03 5.37
N LEU A 36 -4.90 -13.61 4.58
CA LEU A 36 -4.71 -13.34 3.15
C LEU A 36 -3.78 -12.14 2.93
N LEU A 37 -3.92 -11.08 3.74
CA LEU A 37 -3.05 -9.91 3.69
C LEU A 37 -1.59 -10.28 4.02
N ALA A 38 -1.35 -11.04 5.09
CA ALA A 38 -0.01 -11.49 5.47
C ALA A 38 0.59 -12.38 4.38
N ALA A 39 -0.20 -13.28 3.78
CA ALA A 39 0.24 -14.08 2.64
C ALA A 39 0.59 -13.23 1.42
N HIS A 40 -0.20 -12.19 1.13
CA HIS A 40 0.06 -11.26 0.04
C HIS A 40 1.42 -10.57 0.20
N LEU A 41 1.69 -10.02 1.39
CA LEU A 41 2.96 -9.35 1.69
C LEU A 41 4.16 -10.30 1.52
N VAL A 42 4.05 -11.55 2.00
CA VAL A 42 5.09 -12.57 1.83
C VAL A 42 5.31 -12.90 0.36
N VAL A 43 4.24 -13.11 -0.40
CA VAL A 43 4.29 -13.49 -1.81
C VAL A 43 4.91 -12.36 -2.64
N ARG A 44 4.48 -11.12 -2.42
CA ARG A 44 5.01 -9.92 -3.09
C ARG A 44 6.52 -9.78 -2.91
N GLU A 45 7.05 -10.05 -1.71
CA GLU A 45 8.48 -9.85 -1.43
C GLU A 45 9.36 -11.02 -1.89
N ARG A 46 8.81 -12.23 -1.99
CA ARG A 46 9.59 -13.46 -2.18
C ARG A 46 9.41 -14.13 -3.53
N ARG A 47 8.44 -13.68 -4.34
CA ARG A 47 8.12 -14.29 -5.63
C ARG A 47 8.19 -13.28 -6.77
N PRO A 48 9.30 -13.22 -7.52
CA PRO A 48 9.41 -12.29 -8.65
C PRO A 48 8.38 -12.58 -9.75
N ASP A 49 7.90 -13.82 -9.86
CA ASP A 49 6.93 -14.24 -10.88
C ASP A 49 5.50 -13.72 -10.64
N VAL A 50 5.17 -13.28 -9.41
CA VAL A 50 3.87 -12.66 -9.12
C VAL A 50 3.86 -11.14 -9.31
N GLY A 51 5.04 -10.52 -9.44
CA GLY A 51 5.22 -9.08 -9.59
C GLY A 51 4.39 -8.46 -10.72
N PRO A 52 4.29 -9.09 -11.90
CA PRO A 52 3.42 -8.60 -12.98
C PRO A 52 1.95 -8.50 -12.58
N GLY A 53 1.43 -9.42 -11.75
CA GLY A 53 0.03 -9.41 -11.33
C GLY A 53 -0.33 -8.32 -10.32
N LEU A 54 0.66 -7.60 -9.77
CA LEU A 54 0.46 -6.43 -8.92
C LEU A 54 0.18 -5.15 -9.73
N VAL A 55 0.54 -5.15 -11.01
CA VAL A 55 0.47 -3.94 -11.87
C VAL A 55 -0.35 -4.20 -13.15
N MET A 56 -0.44 -5.46 -13.58
CA MET A 56 -1.16 -5.91 -14.77
C MET A 56 -2.44 -6.66 -14.37
N GLY A 57 -3.53 -6.37 -15.06
CA GLY A 57 -4.78 -7.10 -14.90
C GLY A 57 -4.77 -8.49 -15.55
N GLY A 58 -5.94 -9.14 -15.56
CA GLY A 58 -6.16 -10.38 -16.31
C GLY A 58 -5.44 -11.60 -15.74
N GLY A 59 -4.77 -12.37 -16.60
CA GLY A 59 -4.17 -13.66 -16.25
C GLY A 59 -3.09 -13.56 -15.15
N ALA A 60 -2.31 -12.48 -15.15
CA ALA A 60 -1.27 -12.23 -14.16
C ALA A 60 -1.87 -11.97 -12.77
N ALA A 61 -2.87 -11.07 -12.67
CA ALA A 61 -3.60 -10.83 -11.43
C ALA A 61 -4.25 -12.10 -10.88
N ARG A 62 -4.87 -12.92 -11.75
CA ARG A 62 -5.42 -14.24 -11.35
C ARG A 62 -4.35 -15.23 -10.88
N HIS A 63 -3.13 -15.16 -11.41
CA HIS A 63 -2.03 -15.99 -10.93
C HIS A 63 -1.59 -15.55 -9.53
N THR A 64 -1.36 -14.25 -9.34
CA THR A 64 -0.99 -13.68 -8.04
C THR A 64 -2.02 -14.01 -6.97
N ALA A 65 -3.32 -13.79 -7.24
CA ALA A 65 -4.39 -14.13 -6.30
C ALA A 65 -4.40 -15.62 -5.91
N ARG A 66 -4.22 -16.52 -6.88
CA ARG A 66 -4.14 -17.97 -6.60
C ARG A 66 -2.92 -18.34 -5.76
N VAL A 67 -1.78 -17.71 -6.00
CA VAL A 67 -0.57 -17.97 -5.23
C VAL A 67 -0.74 -17.45 -3.79
N THR A 68 -1.27 -16.24 -3.63
CA THR A 68 -1.61 -15.67 -2.31
C THR A 68 -2.54 -16.58 -1.51
N ALA A 69 -3.66 -17.00 -2.10
CA ALA A 69 -4.63 -17.89 -1.43
C ALA A 69 -3.98 -19.20 -0.98
N ARG A 70 -3.23 -19.87 -1.87
CA ARG A 70 -2.51 -21.10 -1.52
C ARG A 70 -1.46 -20.89 -0.43
N THR A 71 -0.82 -19.72 -0.40
CA THR A 71 0.15 -19.38 0.65
C THR A 71 -0.55 -19.17 1.99
N ALA A 72 -1.70 -18.50 2.01
CA ALA A 72 -2.52 -18.34 3.22
C ALA A 72 -3.00 -19.68 3.76
N GLU A 73 -3.43 -20.60 2.89
CA GLU A 73 -3.90 -21.94 3.28
C GLU A 73 -2.80 -22.85 3.85
N ARG A 74 -1.58 -22.77 3.30
CA ARG A 74 -0.51 -23.75 3.58
C ARG A 74 0.46 -23.35 4.66
N VAL A 75 0.58 -22.06 4.94
CA VAL A 75 1.58 -21.54 5.89
C VAL A 75 0.85 -21.09 7.14
N PRO A 76 1.21 -21.60 8.34
CA PRO A 76 0.60 -21.14 9.57
C PRO A 76 0.70 -19.63 9.72
N TYR A 77 -0.37 -18.98 10.18
CA TYR A 77 -0.48 -17.52 10.25
C TYR A 77 0.71 -16.84 10.93
N GLY A 78 1.08 -17.28 12.14
CA GLY A 78 2.24 -16.70 12.83
C GLY A 78 3.56 -16.85 12.06
N ARG A 79 3.68 -17.88 11.20
CA ARG A 79 4.84 -18.01 10.30
C ARG A 79 4.76 -17.07 9.10
N LEU A 80 3.58 -16.66 8.67
CA LEU A 80 3.42 -15.59 7.67
C LEU A 80 3.82 -14.26 8.29
N VAL A 81 3.30 -13.91 9.47
CA VAL A 81 3.64 -12.65 10.16
C VAL A 81 5.15 -12.57 10.40
N GLU A 82 5.79 -13.63 10.90
CA GLU A 82 7.23 -13.66 11.10
C GLU A 82 8.03 -13.50 9.80
N ARG A 83 7.53 -14.03 8.68
CA ARG A 83 8.15 -13.84 7.36
C ARG A 83 8.02 -12.41 6.85
N VAL A 84 6.91 -11.73 7.16
CA VAL A 84 6.75 -10.30 6.89
C VAL A 84 7.71 -9.53 7.79
N ARG A 85 7.72 -9.79 9.09
CA ARG A 85 8.58 -9.10 10.07
C ARG A 85 10.07 -9.16 9.71
N SER A 86 10.55 -10.34 9.30
CA SER A 86 11.94 -10.57 8.91
C SER A 86 12.30 -10.10 7.49
N GLY A 87 11.32 -9.82 6.64
CA GLY A 87 11.52 -9.42 5.25
C GLY A 87 11.98 -10.56 4.32
N PRO A 88 12.36 -10.24 3.07
CA PRO A 88 12.83 -11.24 2.11
C PRO A 88 14.20 -11.81 2.53
N PRO A 89 14.50 -13.08 2.19
CA PRO A 89 15.83 -13.63 2.41
C PRO A 89 16.93 -12.81 1.72
N PRO A 90 18.18 -12.79 2.23
CA PRO A 90 19.24 -11.92 1.72
C PRO A 90 19.59 -12.09 0.23
N TRP A 91 19.34 -13.26 -0.35
CA TRP A 91 19.58 -13.55 -1.77
C TRP A 91 18.47 -13.04 -2.70
N ILE A 92 17.34 -12.60 -2.17
CA ILE A 92 16.27 -11.96 -2.93
C ILE A 92 16.45 -10.45 -2.78
N ARG A 93 16.60 -9.75 -3.91
CA ARG A 93 16.67 -8.29 -3.90
C ARG A 93 15.38 -7.73 -3.31
N PRO A 94 15.43 -6.96 -2.21
CA PRO A 94 14.22 -6.39 -1.64
C PRO A 94 13.60 -5.41 -2.63
N VAL A 95 12.27 -5.34 -2.59
CA VAL A 95 11.54 -4.26 -3.27
C VAL A 95 12.07 -2.92 -2.74
N ASN A 96 12.15 -1.92 -3.61
CA ASN A 96 12.75 -0.63 -3.27
C ASN A 96 12.02 0.02 -2.07
N GLY A 97 12.78 0.63 -1.14
CA GLY A 97 12.28 1.28 0.09
C GLY A 97 11.04 2.18 -0.10
N PRO A 98 11.00 3.04 -1.14
CA PRO A 98 9.81 3.81 -1.53
C PRO A 98 8.51 3.01 -1.71
N MET A 99 8.58 1.90 -2.43
CA MET A 99 7.39 1.10 -2.71
C MET A 99 6.97 0.35 -1.44
N ASN A 100 7.94 -0.14 -0.66
CA ASN A 100 7.64 -0.72 0.64
C ASN A 100 7.01 0.29 1.60
N LEU A 101 7.44 1.56 1.56
CA LEU A 101 6.84 2.60 2.39
C LEU A 101 5.34 2.73 2.12
N VAL A 102 4.96 2.87 0.84
CA VAL A 102 3.55 2.96 0.45
C VAL A 102 2.79 1.71 0.89
N GLU A 103 3.32 0.52 0.62
CA GLU A 103 2.58 -0.73 0.86
C GLU A 103 2.41 -1.06 2.34
N PHE A 104 3.44 -0.84 3.17
CA PHE A 104 3.29 -1.03 4.61
C PHE A 104 2.40 0.04 5.22
N THR A 105 2.46 1.29 4.75
CA THR A 105 1.55 2.34 5.24
C THR A 105 0.10 1.99 4.92
N VAL A 106 -0.20 1.64 3.66
CA VAL A 106 -1.56 1.33 3.21
C VAL A 106 -2.11 0.13 3.97
N HIS A 107 -1.38 -0.98 3.99
CA HIS A 107 -1.87 -2.20 4.61
C HIS A 107 -1.91 -2.15 6.14
N HIS A 108 -1.11 -1.29 6.77
CA HIS A 108 -1.26 -0.98 8.18
C HIS A 108 -2.59 -0.26 8.45
N GLU A 109 -2.93 0.74 7.64
CA GLU A 109 -4.21 1.43 7.74
C GLU A 109 -5.40 0.54 7.36
N ASP A 110 -5.25 -0.38 6.39
CA ASP A 110 -6.30 -1.32 6.00
C ASP A 110 -6.73 -2.22 7.16
N VAL A 111 -5.80 -2.62 8.02
CA VAL A 111 -6.11 -3.43 9.21
C VAL A 111 -6.65 -2.54 10.34
N ARG A 112 -6.00 -1.40 10.62
CA ARG A 112 -6.42 -0.47 11.69
C ARG A 112 -7.85 0.05 11.50
N ARG A 113 -8.23 0.34 10.25
CA ARG A 113 -9.50 1.01 9.92
C ARG A 113 -10.64 0.03 9.66
N ALA A 114 -10.39 -1.28 9.62
CA ALA A 114 -11.39 -2.30 9.34
C ALA A 114 -12.26 -2.68 10.55
N VAL A 115 -12.19 -1.91 11.63
CA VAL A 115 -12.97 -2.13 12.86
C VAL A 115 -13.79 -0.89 13.20
N ASP A 116 -14.91 -1.11 13.90
CA ASP A 116 -15.72 -0.02 14.42
C ASP A 116 -14.93 0.83 15.43
N GLY A 117 -15.16 2.14 15.42
CA GLY A 117 -14.52 3.07 16.35
C GLY A 117 -13.05 3.36 16.05
N TRP A 118 -12.54 3.00 14.86
CA TRP A 118 -11.21 3.41 14.44
C TRP A 118 -11.05 4.95 14.48
N ALA A 119 -9.83 5.39 14.77
CA ALA A 119 -9.47 6.82 14.79
C ALA A 119 -8.20 7.10 13.97
N PRO A 120 -8.12 8.29 13.34
CA PRO A 120 -6.91 8.72 12.63
C PRO A 120 -5.66 8.70 13.53
N ARG A 121 -4.52 8.40 12.93
CA ARG A 121 -3.21 8.57 13.57
C ARG A 121 -2.78 10.04 13.52
N TRP A 122 -1.98 10.44 14.49
CA TRP A 122 -1.40 11.78 14.60
C TRP A 122 0.14 11.69 14.64
N GLY A 123 0.83 12.81 14.40
CA GLY A 123 2.29 12.86 14.48
C GLY A 123 3.00 12.10 13.35
N MET A 124 2.41 12.12 12.15
CA MET A 124 2.92 11.42 10.97
C MET A 124 3.71 12.33 10.03
N ASP A 125 4.18 13.50 10.48
CA ASP A 125 4.79 14.53 9.61
C ASP A 125 5.92 13.95 8.72
N ASP A 126 6.84 13.20 9.33
CA ASP A 126 7.93 12.52 8.63
C ASP A 126 7.44 11.51 7.58
N LEU A 127 6.37 10.77 7.90
CA LEU A 127 5.75 9.80 6.98
C LEU A 127 5.05 10.52 5.83
N GLN A 128 4.31 11.58 6.14
CA GLN A 128 3.60 12.40 5.17
C GLN A 128 4.56 13.05 4.16
N ASP A 129 5.68 13.59 4.65
CA ASP A 129 6.73 14.15 3.81
C ASP A 129 7.40 13.09 2.92
N ALA A 130 7.67 11.90 3.48
CA ALA A 130 8.26 10.81 2.73
C ALA A 130 7.34 10.26 1.63
N LEU A 131 6.01 10.29 1.81
CA LEU A 131 5.04 9.80 0.82
C LEU A 131 4.82 10.77 -0.36
N TRP A 132 5.02 12.08 -0.14
CA TRP A 132 4.66 13.11 -1.12
C TRP A 132 5.29 12.96 -2.52
N PRO A 133 6.59 12.65 -2.67
CA PRO A 133 7.19 12.41 -3.99
C PRO A 133 6.57 11.22 -4.74
N TYR A 134 6.10 10.20 -4.00
CA TYR A 134 5.49 8.99 -4.59
C TYR A 134 4.04 9.20 -4.96
N LEU A 135 3.30 10.03 -4.24
CA LEU A 135 1.99 10.50 -4.68
C LEU A 135 2.08 11.21 -6.02
N ARG A 136 3.00 12.19 -6.14
CA ARG A 136 3.14 12.97 -7.38
C ARG A 136 3.42 12.11 -8.60
N SER A 137 4.27 11.08 -8.45
CA SER A 137 4.66 10.19 -9.55
C SER A 137 3.71 9.01 -9.76
N GLY A 138 3.22 8.41 -8.67
CA GLY A 138 2.36 7.23 -8.66
C GLY A 138 0.89 7.52 -9.01
N THR A 139 0.33 8.65 -8.55
CA THR A 139 -1.05 9.04 -8.87
C THR A 139 -1.26 9.18 -10.37
N ARG A 140 -0.27 9.75 -11.09
CA ARG A 140 -0.28 9.81 -12.55
C ARG A 140 -0.45 8.43 -13.20
N LEU A 141 0.28 7.43 -12.71
CA LEU A 141 0.22 6.08 -13.28
C LEU A 141 -1.14 5.44 -13.01
N ARG A 142 -1.68 5.60 -11.79
CA ARG A 142 -2.96 5.00 -11.38
C ARG A 142 -4.16 5.66 -12.04
N CYS A 143 -4.12 6.97 -12.22
CA CYS A 143 -5.17 7.75 -12.88
C CYS A 143 -5.02 7.84 -14.41
N ARG A 144 -4.10 7.09 -15.03
CA ARG A 144 -3.80 7.19 -16.48
C ARG A 144 -4.97 6.85 -17.40
N SER A 145 -5.98 6.16 -16.89
CA SER A 145 -7.21 5.83 -17.62
C SER A 145 -8.21 6.99 -17.65
N MET A 146 -8.08 7.97 -16.75
CA MET A 146 -8.88 9.20 -16.74
C MET A 146 -8.40 10.09 -17.88
N ARG A 147 -9.28 10.36 -18.85
CA ARG A 147 -8.91 11.08 -20.10
C ARG A 147 -9.52 12.48 -20.19
N ASP A 148 -10.49 12.78 -19.34
CA ASP A 148 -11.30 13.98 -19.30
C ASP A 148 -11.08 14.81 -18.02
N VAL A 149 -10.06 14.46 -17.23
CA VAL A 149 -9.75 15.09 -15.95
C VAL A 149 -8.32 15.59 -15.93
N ASP A 150 -8.16 16.85 -15.58
CA ASP A 150 -6.88 17.47 -15.24
C ASP A 150 -6.73 17.47 -13.72
N LEU A 151 -6.11 16.41 -13.20
CA LEU A 151 -5.99 16.17 -11.77
C LEU A 151 -4.78 16.92 -11.17
N SER A 152 -5.02 17.56 -10.04
CA SER A 152 -4.01 18.10 -9.13
C SER A 152 -4.22 17.52 -7.72
N ILE A 153 -3.14 17.46 -6.94
CA ILE A 153 -3.18 17.09 -5.53
C ILE A 153 -2.63 18.22 -4.67
N ALA A 154 -3.18 18.41 -3.48
CA ALA A 154 -2.74 19.44 -2.53
C ALA A 154 -2.75 18.92 -1.10
N ARG A 155 -1.81 19.39 -0.28
CA ARG A 155 -1.95 19.31 1.18
C ARG A 155 -2.89 20.43 1.64
N PRO A 156 -3.54 20.32 2.81
CA PRO A 156 -4.32 21.42 3.37
C PRO A 156 -3.47 22.70 3.51
N GLY A 157 -3.90 23.79 2.87
CA GLY A 157 -3.21 25.08 2.91
C GLY A 157 -2.09 25.28 1.88
N ASP A 158 -1.71 24.24 1.13
CA ASP A 158 -0.69 24.32 0.09
C ASP A 158 -1.31 24.61 -1.30
N GLU A 159 -0.48 25.15 -2.20
CA GLU A 159 -0.83 25.31 -3.61
C GLU A 159 -0.96 23.94 -4.31
N PRO A 160 -1.99 23.73 -5.15
CA PRO A 160 -2.17 22.47 -5.87
C PRO A 160 -1.04 22.15 -6.84
N VAL A 161 -0.66 20.88 -6.86
CA VAL A 161 0.36 20.34 -7.75
C VAL A 161 -0.26 19.41 -8.78
N ALA A 162 -0.10 19.74 -10.07
CA ALA A 162 -0.60 18.92 -11.16
C ALA A 162 0.05 17.53 -11.18
N VAL A 163 -0.77 16.48 -11.33
CA VAL A 163 -0.33 15.08 -11.43
C VAL A 163 -0.52 14.57 -12.85
N GLY A 164 0.43 14.93 -13.72
CA GLY A 164 0.46 14.49 -15.11
C GLY A 164 0.43 15.65 -16.10
N LYS A 165 0.06 15.36 -17.35
CA LYS A 165 -0.06 16.40 -18.39
C LYS A 165 -1.52 16.81 -18.47
N SER A 166 -1.77 18.12 -18.50
CA SER A 166 -3.10 18.66 -18.82
C SER A 166 -3.56 18.12 -20.17
N THR A 167 -4.80 17.68 -20.21
CA THR A 167 -5.53 17.40 -21.43
C THR A 167 -6.16 18.73 -21.88
N LYS A 168 -6.03 19.09 -23.16
CA LYS A 168 -6.49 20.41 -23.67
C LYS A 168 -7.96 20.74 -23.37
N SER A 169 -8.76 19.74 -23.01
CA SER A 169 -10.18 19.82 -22.69
C SER A 169 -10.54 19.15 -21.36
N GLY A 170 -9.56 18.92 -20.48
CA GLY A 170 -9.79 18.25 -19.20
C GLY A 170 -10.52 19.14 -18.22
N ARG A 171 -11.47 18.58 -17.48
CA ARG A 171 -12.09 19.25 -16.35
C ARG A 171 -11.08 19.33 -15.20
N PRO A 172 -10.81 20.51 -14.63
CA PRO A 172 -9.88 20.64 -13.50
C PRO A 172 -10.49 20.03 -12.24
N VAL A 173 -9.71 19.18 -11.56
CA VAL A 173 -10.09 18.57 -10.27
C VAL A 173 -8.90 18.64 -9.32
N VAL A 174 -9.14 19.08 -8.09
CA VAL A 174 -8.14 19.09 -7.01
C VAL A 174 -8.57 18.12 -5.92
N ALA A 175 -7.71 17.17 -5.58
CA ALA A 175 -7.86 16.32 -4.39
C ALA A 175 -6.99 16.89 -3.27
N THR A 176 -7.61 17.27 -2.15
CA THR A 176 -6.94 17.88 -1.00
C THR A 176 -7.11 17.02 0.24
N ALA A 177 -5.99 16.53 0.79
CA ALA A 177 -5.91 15.86 2.08
C ALA A 177 -4.43 15.72 2.49
N GLU A 178 -4.19 15.24 3.71
CA GLU A 178 -2.83 14.86 4.11
C GLU A 178 -2.25 13.77 3.20
N PRO A 179 -0.92 13.70 2.99
CA PRO A 179 -0.32 12.72 2.09
C PRO A 179 -0.66 11.26 2.41
N VAL A 180 -0.85 10.89 3.68
CA VAL A 180 -1.30 9.53 4.03
C VAL A 180 -2.69 9.26 3.45
N GLU A 181 -3.65 10.16 3.67
CA GLU A 181 -5.03 10.01 3.17
C GLU A 181 -5.10 10.00 1.64
N LEU A 182 -4.33 10.87 0.97
CA LEU A 182 -4.22 10.84 -0.49
C LEU A 182 -3.60 9.52 -0.97
N THR A 183 -2.66 8.95 -0.22
CA THR A 183 -2.03 7.67 -0.57
C THR A 183 -3.06 6.56 -0.53
N LEU A 184 -3.85 6.49 0.54
CA LEU A 184 -4.93 5.51 0.69
C LEU A 184 -6.00 5.67 -0.40
N PHE A 185 -6.42 6.91 -0.68
CA PHE A 185 -7.46 7.19 -1.67
C PHE A 185 -7.07 6.76 -3.09
N PHE A 186 -5.79 6.97 -3.45
CA PHE A 186 -5.32 6.67 -4.79
C PHE A 186 -4.73 5.27 -4.96
N PHE A 187 -4.48 4.50 -3.89
CA PHE A 187 -3.75 3.24 -3.96
C PHE A 187 -4.41 2.19 -4.87
#